data_AF-A0A021VUX7-F1
#
_entry.id   AF-A0A021VUX7-F1
#
_cell.length_a   1.000
_cell.length_b   1.000
_cell.length_c   1.000
_cell.angle_alpha   90.00
_cell.angle_beta   90.00
_cell.angle_gamma   90.00
#
_symmetry.space_group_name_H-M   'P 1'
#
loop_
_entity.id
_entity.type
_entity.pdbx_description
1 polymer ?
#
loop_
_entity_poly.entity_id
_entity_poly.type
_entity_poly.pdbx_seq_one_letter_code
_entity_poly.pdbx_strand_id
1 'polypeptide(L)'
;MISVELAERLVIAGLRWRPAPGDRFVIPQPELAGQVFTLSDMTIEVHDHPGGTVLGFNGTTEWALDSVAQDDALWLPREDQLRELLGGTFVSLAVQGRAPGPQDDVDGSDPALGTYVVTTRAADGGERRFTAATAADAYAGALLVLVERAVGSGVAG
;
A
#
# COMPACT_ATOMS: atom_id res chain seq x y z
N MET A 1 3.99 -2.23 -0.42
CA MET A 1 3.02 -1.23 -0.91
C MET A 1 2.73 -1.52 -2.37
N ILE A 2 1.59 -1.08 -2.87
CA ILE A 2 1.18 -1.34 -4.26
C ILE A 2 1.90 -0.41 -5.24
N SER A 3 1.90 -0.79 -6.51
CA SER A 3 2.33 0.08 -7.60
C SER A 3 1.44 1.33 -7.73
N VAL A 4 2.02 2.41 -8.26
CA VAL A 4 1.29 3.66 -8.56
C VAL A 4 0.13 3.39 -9.52
N GLU A 5 0.35 2.59 -10.56
CA GLU A 5 -0.69 2.22 -11.53
C GLU A 5 -1.90 1.53 -10.85
N LEU A 6 -1.65 0.61 -9.92
CA LEU A 6 -2.74 -0.06 -9.20
C LEU A 6 -3.45 0.88 -8.22
N ALA A 7 -2.71 1.79 -7.58
CA ALA A 7 -3.30 2.81 -6.72
C ALA A 7 -4.26 3.72 -7.51
N GLU A 8 -3.84 4.21 -8.68
CA GLU A 8 -4.67 5.03 -9.57
C GLU A 8 -5.95 4.30 -9.98
N ARG A 9 -5.82 3.03 -10.39
CA ARG A 9 -6.97 2.20 -10.77
C ARG A 9 -7.94 1.99 -9.62
N LEU A 10 -7.46 1.77 -8.40
CA LEU A 10 -8.31 1.65 -7.21
C LEU A 10 -9.06 2.95 -6.92
N VAL A 11 -8.41 4.11 -7.03
CA VAL A 11 -9.06 5.42 -6.88
C VAL A 11 -10.14 5.62 -7.93
N ILE A 12 -9.84 5.33 -9.20
CA ILE A 12 -10.79 5.42 -10.32
C ILE A 12 -11.99 4.49 -10.10
N ALA A 13 -11.75 3.27 -9.61
CA ALA A 13 -12.81 2.32 -9.27
C ALA A 13 -13.69 2.78 -8.09
N GLY A 14 -13.27 3.80 -7.35
CA GLY A 14 -14.03 4.41 -6.27
C GLY A 14 -13.56 4.04 -4.87
N LEU A 15 -12.36 3.47 -4.70
CA LEU A 15 -11.79 3.23 -3.38
C LEU A 15 -11.58 4.58 -2.68
N ARG A 16 -12.19 4.73 -1.49
CA ARG A 16 -12.00 5.88 -0.62
C ARG A 16 -11.05 5.50 0.51
N TRP A 17 -9.89 6.14 0.53
CA TRP A 17 -8.88 5.90 1.56
C TRP A 17 -9.12 6.78 2.79
N ARG A 18 -8.92 6.21 3.97
CA ARG A 18 -8.95 6.94 5.25
C ARG A 18 -7.51 6.95 5.81
N PRO A 19 -6.80 8.09 5.75
CA PRO A 19 -5.41 8.14 6.15
C PRO A 19 -5.20 7.76 7.61
N ALA A 20 -4.17 6.97 7.88
CA ALA A 20 -3.74 6.57 9.20
C ALA A 20 -2.21 6.57 9.31
N PRO A 21 -1.65 6.69 10.53
CA PRO A 21 -0.20 6.62 10.74
C PRO A 21 0.41 5.34 10.16
N GLY A 22 1.55 5.49 9.50
CA GLY A 22 2.23 4.44 8.75
C GLY A 22 1.76 4.30 7.30
N ASP A 23 0.70 4.99 6.89
CA ASP A 23 0.27 5.03 5.49
C ASP A 23 1.33 5.66 4.62
N ARG A 24 1.41 5.17 3.38
CA ARG A 24 2.34 5.69 2.38
C ARG A 24 1.57 6.31 1.23
N PHE A 25 2.11 7.36 0.66
CA PHE A 25 1.51 8.03 -0.49
C PHE A 25 2.57 8.68 -1.37
N VAL A 26 2.18 9.04 -2.58
CA VAL A 26 2.94 9.90 -3.49
C VAL A 26 2.13 11.15 -3.78
N ILE A 27 2.82 12.21 -4.20
CA ILE A 27 2.19 13.43 -4.70
C ILE A 27 2.44 13.46 -6.21
N PRO A 28 1.40 13.46 -7.06
CA PRO A 28 1.52 13.37 -8.52
C PRO A 28 1.92 14.73 -9.13
N GLN A 29 3.01 15.31 -8.62
CA GLN A 29 3.64 16.52 -9.13
C GLN A 29 4.98 16.15 -9.76
N PRO A 30 5.35 16.68 -10.95
CA PRO A 30 6.60 16.35 -11.63
C PRO A 30 7.85 16.50 -10.74
N GLU A 31 7.85 17.49 -9.85
CA GLU A 31 8.95 17.81 -8.94
C GLU A 31 9.14 16.77 -7.83
N LEU A 32 8.07 16.03 -7.52
CA LEU A 32 8.01 15.01 -6.46
C LEU A 32 7.90 13.59 -7.03
N ALA A 33 8.04 13.43 -8.35
CA ALA A 33 7.89 12.14 -9.02
C ALA A 33 8.86 11.09 -8.44
N GLY A 34 8.30 9.92 -8.08
CA GLY A 34 9.05 8.82 -7.49
C GLY A 34 9.32 8.95 -5.99
N GLN A 35 9.00 10.09 -5.36
CA GLN A 35 9.13 10.26 -3.91
C GLN A 35 7.92 9.66 -3.19
N VAL A 36 8.19 8.81 -2.20
CA VAL A 36 7.18 8.17 -1.37
C VAL A 36 7.24 8.76 0.03
N PHE A 37 6.12 9.32 0.46
CA PHE A 37 5.94 9.91 1.78
C PHE A 37 5.30 8.89 2.72
N THR A 38 5.64 8.95 4.00
CA THR A 38 5.00 8.13 5.05
C THR A 38 4.32 9.05 6.05
N LEU A 39 3.00 8.91 6.18
CA LEU A 39 2.22 9.61 7.19
C LEU A 39 2.67 9.14 8.57
N SER A 40 3.26 10.04 9.35
CA SER A 40 3.80 9.71 10.67
C SER A 40 3.13 10.58 11.73
N ASP A 41 2.81 9.98 12.88
CA ASP A 41 2.04 10.62 13.95
C ASP A 41 2.87 11.53 14.85
N MET A 42 4.19 11.56 14.68
CA MET A 42 5.06 12.19 15.66
C MET A 42 6.34 12.72 15.08
N THR A 43 6.85 13.73 15.77
CA THR A 43 8.23 13.67 16.28
C THR A 43 8.24 14.36 17.63
N ILE A 44 9.30 14.16 18.44
CA ILE A 44 9.67 14.85 19.68
C ILE A 44 11.05 15.52 19.42
N GLU A 45 11.33 16.74 19.88
CA GLU A 45 12.47 17.58 19.50
C GLU A 45 13.01 18.41 20.68
N VAL A 46 13.99 17.87 21.40
CA VAL A 46 14.42 18.44 22.68
C VAL A 46 15.25 19.73 22.52
N HIS A 47 14.86 20.84 23.15
CA HIS A 47 15.55 22.12 23.18
C HIS A 47 16.19 22.37 24.55
N ASP A 48 17.52 22.47 24.61
CA ASP A 48 18.24 22.85 25.83
C ASP A 48 18.36 24.37 25.96
N HIS A 49 17.91 24.91 27.10
CA HIS A 49 18.04 26.32 27.45
C HIS A 49 18.91 26.47 28.70
N PRO A 50 19.49 27.67 28.94
CA PRO A 50 20.29 27.92 30.14
C PRO A 50 19.57 27.66 31.49
N GLY A 51 18.26 27.41 31.48
CA GLY A 51 17.44 27.04 32.64
C GLY A 51 16.86 25.61 32.64
N GLY A 52 17.16 24.75 31.66
CA GLY A 52 16.70 23.36 31.60
C GLY A 52 16.40 22.80 30.20
N THR A 53 16.05 21.51 30.15
CA THR A 53 15.75 20.73 28.92
C THR A 53 14.25 20.74 28.61
N VAL A 54 13.86 21.14 27.40
CA VAL A 54 12.48 21.18 26.88
C VAL A 54 12.30 20.08 25.86
N LEU A 55 11.19 19.32 25.84
CA LEU A 55 10.87 18.36 24.77
C LEU A 55 9.98 19.03 23.71
N GLY A 56 10.48 19.30 22.52
CA GLY A 56 9.69 19.73 21.33
C GLY A 56 9.07 18.53 20.62
N PHE A 57 8.42 18.69 19.47
CA PHE A 57 7.77 17.61 18.74
C PHE A 57 7.71 17.88 17.21
N ASN A 58 8.71 17.48 16.38
CA ASN A 58 8.87 17.94 14.97
C ASN A 58 8.92 16.91 13.81
N GLY A 59 7.77 16.57 13.23
CA GLY A 59 7.66 15.71 12.05
C GLY A 59 8.51 16.25 10.89
N THR A 60 9.74 15.75 10.75
CA THR A 60 10.74 16.02 9.67
C THR A 60 11.38 17.42 9.60
N THR A 61 12.71 17.46 9.71
CA THR A 61 13.56 18.46 9.07
C THR A 61 13.70 18.09 7.59
N GLU A 62 13.34 19.01 6.70
CA GLU A 62 13.67 19.14 5.26
C GLU A 62 12.44 19.26 4.33
N TRP A 63 12.41 20.39 3.62
CA TRP A 63 11.42 20.84 2.61
C TRP A 63 10.04 21.16 3.19
N ALA A 64 9.81 22.45 3.42
CA ALA A 64 8.53 23.04 3.80
C ALA A 64 7.51 22.87 2.65
N LEU A 65 6.95 21.67 2.53
CA LEU A 65 5.64 21.51 1.93
C LEU A 65 4.64 21.74 3.06
N ASP A 66 4.31 23.00 3.31
CA ASP A 66 3.57 23.43 4.50
C ASP A 66 2.21 22.72 4.65
N SER A 67 1.60 22.28 3.54
CA SER A 67 0.41 21.43 3.53
C SER A 67 0.13 20.84 2.14
N VAL A 68 -0.50 19.66 2.09
CA VAL A 68 -1.05 19.04 0.87
C VAL A 68 -2.48 18.62 1.15
N ALA A 69 -3.42 18.86 0.24
CA ALA A 69 -4.77 18.35 0.41
C ALA A 69 -4.78 16.82 0.25
N GLN A 70 -5.59 16.12 1.04
CA GLN A 70 -5.70 14.66 0.94
C GLN A 70 -6.04 14.19 -0.49
N ASP A 71 -6.86 14.96 -1.21
CA ASP A 71 -7.28 14.66 -2.58
C ASP A 71 -6.15 14.84 -3.60
N ASP A 72 -5.07 15.54 -3.23
CA ASP A 72 -3.86 15.69 -4.04
C ASP A 72 -2.85 14.56 -3.78
N ALA A 73 -3.13 13.65 -2.83
CA ALA A 73 -2.27 12.52 -2.49
C ALA A 73 -2.80 11.21 -3.09
N LEU A 74 -1.90 10.44 -3.70
CA LEU A 74 -2.19 9.08 -4.15
C LEU A 74 -1.65 8.07 -3.13
N TRP A 75 -2.57 7.44 -2.41
CA TRP A 75 -2.25 6.46 -1.37
C TRP A 75 -1.71 5.16 -1.96
N LEU A 76 -0.66 4.62 -1.35
CA LEU A 76 -0.03 3.35 -1.69
C LEU A 76 -0.21 2.32 -0.55
N PRO A 77 -1.41 1.74 -0.40
CA PRO A 77 -1.69 0.75 0.63
C PRO A 77 -0.64 -0.37 0.71
N ARG A 78 -0.34 -0.77 1.94
CA ARG A 78 0.49 -1.95 2.22
C ARG A 78 -0.34 -3.23 2.11
N GLU A 79 0.37 -4.36 2.10
CA GLU A 79 -0.24 -5.67 1.94
C GLU A 79 -1.23 -6.01 3.07
N ASP A 80 -0.86 -5.76 4.31
CA ASP A 80 -1.69 -5.94 5.51
C ASP A 80 -3.01 -5.16 5.40
N GLN A 81 -2.95 -3.92 4.93
CA GLN A 81 -4.12 -3.05 4.81
C GLN A 81 -5.06 -3.51 3.69
N LEU A 82 -4.52 -3.98 2.57
CA LEU A 82 -5.33 -4.53 1.48
C LEU A 82 -6.00 -5.85 1.89
N ARG A 83 -5.27 -6.68 2.64
CA ARG A 83 -5.81 -7.92 3.20
C ARG A 83 -6.96 -7.64 4.14
N GLU A 84 -6.85 -6.61 4.98
CA GLU A 84 -7.95 -6.15 5.84
C GLU A 84 -9.18 -5.72 5.02
N LEU A 85 -8.97 -4.96 3.93
CA LEU A 85 -10.05 -4.52 3.05
C LEU A 85 -10.73 -5.66 2.29
N LEU A 86 -10.02 -6.73 1.94
CA LEU A 86 -10.64 -7.93 1.36
C LEU A 86 -11.53 -8.66 2.38
N GLY A 87 -11.21 -8.56 3.67
CA GLY A 87 -11.95 -9.16 4.77
C GLY A 87 -12.29 -10.62 4.52
N GLY A 88 -13.56 -10.99 4.71
CA GLY A 88 -14.04 -12.37 4.57
C GLY A 88 -14.01 -12.94 3.14
N THR A 89 -13.69 -12.12 2.13
CA THR A 89 -13.51 -12.62 0.75
C THR A 89 -12.14 -13.26 0.55
N PHE A 90 -11.15 -12.93 1.38
CA PHE A 90 -9.81 -13.52 1.28
C PHE A 90 -9.83 -15.02 1.60
N VAL A 91 -9.18 -15.83 0.75
CA VAL A 91 -9.05 -17.28 0.95
C VAL A 91 -7.61 -17.67 1.26
N SER A 92 -6.66 -17.29 0.40
CA SER A 92 -5.25 -17.70 0.58
C SER A 92 -4.28 -16.81 -0.18
N LEU A 93 -3.02 -16.83 0.27
CA LEU A 93 -1.85 -16.31 -0.44
C LEU A 93 -0.90 -17.48 -0.68
N ALA A 94 -0.43 -17.64 -1.90
CA ALA A 94 0.59 -18.62 -2.27
C ALA A 94 1.70 -17.98 -3.09
N VAL A 95 2.86 -18.61 -3.11
CA VAL A 95 3.97 -18.26 -4.02
C VAL A 95 4.15 -19.42 -4.98
N GLN A 96 4.10 -19.13 -6.28
CA GLN A 96 4.29 -20.08 -7.37
C GLN A 96 5.62 -19.86 -8.07
N GLY A 97 6.22 -20.93 -8.60
CA GLY A 97 7.44 -20.82 -9.41
C GLY A 97 8.71 -20.51 -8.62
N ARG A 98 8.69 -20.57 -7.28
CA ARG A 98 9.93 -20.61 -6.50
C ARG A 98 10.61 -21.95 -6.74
N ALA A 99 11.65 -21.99 -7.57
CA ALA A 99 12.55 -23.13 -7.57
C ALA A 99 13.19 -23.23 -6.17
N PRO A 100 13.33 -24.43 -5.57
CA PRO A 100 14.22 -24.59 -4.43
C PRO A 100 15.62 -24.18 -4.90
N GLY A 101 16.06 -22.99 -4.52
CA GLY A 101 17.43 -22.54 -4.77
C GLY A 101 18.40 -23.44 -3.99
N PRO A 102 19.63 -23.66 -4.49
CA PRO A 102 20.66 -24.29 -3.67
C PRO A 102 20.83 -23.49 -2.38
N GLN A 103 20.97 -24.19 -1.25
CA GLN A 103 20.97 -23.59 0.09
C GLN A 103 22.22 -22.72 0.38
N ASP A 104 23.13 -22.61 -0.58
CA ASP A 104 24.45 -21.98 -0.47
C ASP A 104 24.73 -21.02 -1.65
N ASP A 105 23.87 -20.04 -1.91
CA ASP A 105 24.21 -18.93 -2.79
C ASP A 105 25.00 -17.86 -2.00
N VAL A 106 26.33 -17.97 -2.05
CA VAL A 106 27.29 -17.07 -1.38
C VAL A 106 27.43 -15.72 -2.10
N ASP A 107 26.79 -15.53 -3.26
CA ASP A 107 27.00 -14.38 -4.14
C ASP A 107 25.84 -13.37 -4.20
N GLY A 108 24.91 -13.43 -3.22
CA GLY A 108 23.92 -12.37 -2.98
C GLY A 108 22.95 -12.08 -4.14
N SER A 109 22.90 -12.92 -5.17
CA SER A 109 21.97 -12.78 -6.29
C SER A 109 20.59 -13.24 -5.81
N ASP A 110 19.63 -12.32 -5.77
CA ASP A 110 18.27 -12.58 -5.27
C ASP A 110 17.62 -13.72 -6.08
N PRO A 111 17.30 -14.89 -5.46
CA PRO A 111 16.69 -15.98 -6.17
C PRO A 111 15.38 -15.50 -6.81
N ALA A 112 15.19 -15.83 -8.10
CA ALA A 112 14.03 -15.42 -8.89
C ALA A 112 12.74 -15.42 -8.05
N LEU A 113 12.28 -14.21 -7.69
CA LEU A 113 11.14 -14.02 -6.83
C LEU A 113 9.95 -14.74 -7.47
N GLY A 114 9.41 -15.74 -6.77
CA GLY A 114 8.24 -16.47 -7.24
C GLY A 114 7.05 -15.52 -7.46
N THR A 115 6.10 -15.93 -8.30
CA THR A 115 4.87 -15.16 -8.52
C THR A 115 3.92 -15.32 -7.33
N TYR A 116 3.43 -14.21 -6.78
CA TYR A 116 2.44 -14.24 -5.71
C TYR A 116 1.06 -14.45 -6.29
N VAL A 117 0.26 -15.30 -5.63
CA VAL A 117 -1.11 -15.63 -6.02
C VAL A 117 -2.04 -15.43 -4.83
N VAL A 118 -2.93 -14.43 -4.94
CA VAL A 118 -4.01 -14.19 -3.98
C VAL A 118 -5.27 -14.86 -4.49
N THR A 119 -5.90 -15.67 -3.65
CA THR A 119 -7.20 -16.30 -3.93
C THR A 119 -8.28 -15.61 -3.10
N THR A 120 -9.39 -15.24 -3.74
CA THR A 120 -10.58 -14.70 -3.07
C THR A 120 -11.84 -15.45 -3.48
N ARG A 121 -12.82 -15.48 -2.58
CA ARG A 121 -14.16 -15.97 -2.85
C ARG A 121 -15.00 -14.90 -3.55
N ALA A 122 -15.59 -15.27 -4.68
CA ALA A 122 -16.53 -14.45 -5.42
C ALA A 122 -17.96 -14.62 -4.89
N ALA A 123 -18.84 -13.67 -5.26
CA ALA A 123 -20.24 -13.66 -4.84
C ALA A 123 -21.06 -14.88 -5.34
N ASP A 124 -20.62 -15.51 -6.43
CA ASP A 124 -21.18 -16.75 -6.97
C ASP A 124 -20.71 -18.01 -6.21
N GLY A 125 -19.91 -17.83 -5.15
CA GLY A 125 -19.32 -18.91 -4.36
C GLY A 125 -18.04 -19.50 -4.97
N GLY A 126 -17.67 -19.10 -6.19
CA GLY A 126 -16.45 -19.54 -6.86
C GLY A 126 -15.19 -18.89 -6.27
N GLU A 127 -14.03 -19.45 -6.58
CA GLU A 127 -12.73 -18.86 -6.24
C GLU A 127 -12.14 -18.13 -7.45
N ARG A 128 -11.50 -17.00 -7.20
CA ARG A 128 -10.75 -16.21 -8.18
C ARG A 128 -9.32 -16.05 -7.73
N ARG A 129 -8.40 -16.09 -8.69
CA ARG A 129 -6.96 -15.98 -8.44
C ARG A 129 -6.39 -14.74 -9.13
N PHE A 130 -5.54 -14.03 -8.41
CA PHE A 130 -4.90 -12.80 -8.84
C PHE A 130 -3.40 -12.96 -8.65
N THR A 131 -2.63 -12.74 -9.71
CA THR A 131 -1.20 -13.01 -9.74
C THR A 131 -0.40 -11.73 -9.96
N ALA A 132 0.67 -11.54 -9.20
CA ALA A 132 1.59 -10.42 -9.40
C ALA A 132 3.01 -10.74 -8.93
N ALA A 133 3.96 -9.90 -9.31
CA ALA A 133 5.36 -10.00 -8.89
C ALA A 133 5.53 -9.69 -7.39
N THR A 134 4.61 -8.93 -6.79
CA THR A 134 4.60 -8.65 -5.36
C THR A 134 3.29 -9.12 -4.73
N ALA A 135 3.32 -9.48 -3.45
CA ALA A 135 2.10 -9.81 -2.72
C ALA A 135 1.11 -8.64 -2.71
N ALA A 136 1.59 -7.42 -2.45
CA ALA A 136 0.76 -6.22 -2.39
C ALA A 136 -0.02 -6.00 -3.70
N ASP A 137 0.62 -6.15 -4.86
CA ASP A 137 -0.06 -5.96 -6.15
C ASP A 137 -1.07 -7.07 -6.43
N ALA A 138 -0.80 -8.32 -6.01
CA ALA A 138 -1.76 -9.40 -6.13
C ALA A 138 -3.02 -9.14 -5.26
N TYR A 139 -2.82 -8.60 -4.05
CA TYR A 139 -3.91 -8.14 -3.19
C TYR A 139 -4.70 -6.98 -3.80
N ALA A 140 -4.02 -6.00 -4.37
CA ALA A 140 -4.67 -4.86 -5.03
C ALA A 140 -5.49 -5.28 -6.24
N GLY A 141 -4.99 -6.22 -7.06
CA GLY A 141 -5.76 -6.77 -8.17
C GLY A 141 -7.05 -7.45 -7.70
N ALA A 142 -6.99 -8.19 -6.60
CA ALA A 142 -8.17 -8.80 -5.99
C ALA A 142 -9.16 -7.75 -5.46
N LEU A 143 -8.64 -6.74 -4.75
CA LEU A 143 -9.45 -5.67 -4.17
C LEU A 143 -10.12 -4.82 -5.26
N LEU A 144 -9.44 -4.55 -6.37
CA LEU A 144 -9.97 -3.76 -7.46
C LEU A 144 -11.27 -4.36 -8.01
N VAL A 145 -11.29 -5.67 -8.28
CA VAL A 145 -12.50 -6.36 -8.73
C VAL A 145 -13.63 -6.28 -7.71
N LEU A 146 -13.31 -6.31 -6.41
CA LEU A 146 -14.30 -6.17 -5.35
C LEU A 146 -14.90 -4.76 -5.32
N VAL A 147 -14.06 -3.73 -5.44
CA VAL A 147 -14.48 -2.32 -5.44
C VAL A 147 -15.33 -2.00 -6.66
N GLU A 148 -14.89 -2.38 -7.87
CA GLU A 148 -15.63 -2.19 -9.12
C GLU A 148 -17.04 -2.78 -9.05
N ARG A 149 -17.18 -3.96 -8.41
CA ARG A 149 -18.48 -4.60 -8.20
C ARG A 149 -19.35 -3.88 -7.18
N ALA A 150 -18.76 -3.46 -6.06
CA ALA A 150 -19.50 -2.75 -5.02
C ALA A 150 -20.07 -1.43 -5.57
N VAL A 151 -19.27 -0.68 -6.33
CA VAL A 151 -19.70 0.58 -6.95
C VAL A 151 -20.68 0.34 -8.09
N GLY A 152 -20.41 -0.63 -8.98
CA GLY A 152 -21.31 -0.97 -10.08
C GLY A 152 -22.68 -1.51 -9.64
N SER A 153 -22.75 -2.21 -8.50
CA SER A 153 -24.02 -2.69 -7.93
C SER A 153 -24.84 -1.57 -7.29
N GLY A 154 -24.21 -0.46 -6.89
CA GLY A 154 -24.88 0.68 -6.26
C GLY A 154 -25.66 1.58 -7.22
N VAL A 155 -25.47 1.44 -8.54
CA VAL A 155 -26.17 2.23 -9.57
C VAL A 155 -27.47 1.56 -10.05
N ALA A 156 -27.68 0.29 -9.69
CA ALA A 156 -28.83 -0.52 -10.12
C ALA A 156 -29.95 -0.64 -9.07
N GLY A 157 -29.92 0.16 -8.00
CA GLY A 157 -30.88 0.15 -6.88
C GLY A 157 -31.76 1.39 -6.81
#